data_AF-A0A7L3J002-F1
#
_entry.id   AF-A0A7L3J002-F1
#
_cell.length_a   1.000
_cell.length_b   1.000
_cell.length_c   1.000
_cell.angle_alpha   90.00
_cell.angle_beta   90.00
_cell.angle_gamma   90.00
#
_symmetry.space_group_name_H-M   'P 1'
#
loop_
_entity.id
_entity.type
_entity.pdbx_description
1 polymer ?
#
loop_
_entity_poly.entity_id
_entity_poly.type
_entity_poly.pdbx_seq_one_letter_code
_entity_poly.pdbx_strand_id
1 'polypeptide(L)' 'VEALQEVLEKLGSRELPAVEKRLSWVPSCEAGEPCAVRKGARIGKLCSCPRGTACNLFILKCS' A
#
# COMPACT_ATOMS: atom_id res chain seq x y z
N VAL A 1 -27.05 -7.54 14.79
CA VAL A 1 -25.66 -8.06 14.91
C VAL A 1 -24.98 -8.18 13.54
N GLU A 2 -25.69 -7.85 12.45
CA GLU A 2 -25.19 -7.85 11.07
C GLU A 2 -24.06 -6.85 10.77
N ALA A 3 -24.04 -5.70 11.44
CA ALA A 3 -23.07 -4.64 11.12
C ALA A 3 -21.61 -5.05 11.34
N LEU A 4 -21.35 -5.94 12.30
CA LEU A 4 -19.99 -6.43 12.57
C LEU A 4 -19.55 -7.48 11.55
N GLN A 5 -20.50 -8.28 11.06
CA GLN A 5 -20.24 -9.37 10.12
C GLN A 5 -19.93 -8.82 8.72
N GLU A 6 -20.63 -7.78 8.28
CA GLU A 6 -20.35 -7.07 7.02
C GLU A 6 -18.95 -6.44 7.00
N VAL A 7 -18.51 -5.87 8.13
CA VAL A 7 -17.16 -5.29 8.27
C VAL A 7 -16.08 -6.38 8.24
N LEU A 8 -16.34 -7.54 8.85
CA LEU A 8 -15.42 -8.69 8.82
C LEU A 8 -15.29 -9.29 7.42
N GLU A 9 -16.35 -9.37 6.64
CA GLU A 9 -16.31 -9.85 5.25
C GLU A 9 -15.60 -8.85 4.31
N LYS A 10 -15.82 -7.55 4.51
CA LYS A 10 -15.09 -6.48 3.81
C LYS A 10 -13.60 -6.44 4.18
N LEU A 11 -13.23 -6.78 5.42
CA LEU A 11 -11.82 -6.91 5.83
C LEU A 11 -11.19 -8.23 5.35
N GLY A 12 -11.94 -9.33 5.36
CA GLY A 12 -11.46 -10.68 5.03
C GLY A 12 -11.08 -10.86 3.55
N SER A 13 -11.63 -10.02 2.67
CA SER A 13 -11.31 -10.00 1.24
C SER A 13 -9.94 -9.38 0.92
N ARG A 14 -9.30 -8.70 1.89
CA ARG A 14 -7.91 -8.29 1.79
C ARG A 14 -7.06 -9.49 2.22
N GLU A 15 -6.89 -10.45 1.31
CA GLU A 15 -6.01 -11.61 1.53
C GLU A 15 -4.70 -11.15 2.17
N LEU A 16 -4.53 -11.50 3.45
CA LEU A 16 -3.29 -11.23 4.15
C LEU A 16 -2.22 -12.08 3.46
N PRO A 17 -1.10 -11.49 3.01
CA PRO A 17 -0.09 -12.25 2.30
C PRO A 17 0.41 -13.39 3.18
N ALA A 18 0.66 -14.54 2.55
CA ALA A 18 1.42 -15.63 3.14
C ALA A 18 2.65 -15.05 3.86
N VAL A 19 2.99 -15.61 5.03
CA VAL A 19 3.96 -15.05 5.99
C VAL A 19 5.29 -14.62 5.34
N GLU A 20 5.73 -15.33 4.30
CA GLU A 20 6.96 -15.04 3.53
C GLU A 20 6.90 -13.72 2.74
N LYS A 21 5.72 -13.29 2.30
CA LYS A 21 5.54 -12.02 1.57
C LYS A 21 5.44 -10.80 2.50
N ARG A 22 5.37 -11.00 3.83
CA ARG A 22 5.14 -9.89 4.78
C ARG A 22 6.30 -8.90 4.86
N LEU A 23 7.55 -9.32 4.64
CA LEU A 23 8.71 -8.42 4.75
C LEU A 23 8.73 -7.31 3.69
N SER A 24 8.14 -7.55 2.52
CA SER A 24 8.08 -6.61 1.39
C SER A 24 6.64 -6.24 1.02
N TRP A 25 5.66 -6.70 1.79
CA TRP A 25 4.27 -6.34 1.59
C TRP A 25 4.01 -4.91 2.03
N VAL A 26 3.40 -4.16 1.12
CA VAL A 26 2.85 -2.83 1.37
C VAL A 26 1.47 -2.77 0.72
N PRO A 27 0.52 -1.98 1.26
CA PRO A 27 -0.78 -1.78 0.62
C PRO A 27 -0.65 -1.17 -0.78
N SER A 28 -1.71 -1.18 -1.58
CA SER A 28 -1.77 -0.43 -2.84
C SER A 28 -2.07 1.06 -2.60
N CYS A 29 -1.49 1.96 -3.39
CA CYS A 29 -1.88 3.38 -3.44
C CYS A 29 -2.88 3.64 -4.57
N GLU A 30 -3.47 4.83 -4.59
CA GLU A 30 -4.12 5.43 -5.74
C GLU A 30 -3.13 6.26 -6.59
N ALA A 31 -3.53 6.63 -7.80
CA ALA A 31 -2.71 7.49 -8.66
C ALA A 31 -2.57 8.89 -8.04
N GLY A 32 -1.35 9.45 -8.01
CA GLY A 32 -1.07 10.75 -7.39
C GLY A 32 -0.89 10.74 -5.87
N GLU A 33 -1.16 9.63 -5.18
CA GLU A 33 -0.92 9.51 -3.74
C GLU A 33 0.57 9.37 -3.38
N PRO A 34 0.97 9.73 -2.15
CA PRO A 34 2.32 9.52 -1.65
C PRO A 34 2.67 8.02 -1.57
N CYS A 35 3.68 7.60 -2.32
CA CYS A 35 4.11 6.19 -2.39
C CYS A 35 5.36 5.90 -1.56
N ALA A 36 6.08 6.94 -1.17
CA ALA A 36 7.30 6.84 -0.38
C ALA A 36 7.47 8.04 0.56
N VAL A 37 8.36 7.90 1.53
CA VAL A 37 8.79 8.98 2.42
C VAL A 37 10.30 9.06 2.44
N ARG A 38 10.83 10.28 2.54
CA ARG A 38 12.26 10.53 2.64
C ARG A 38 12.64 10.96 4.04
N LYS A 39 13.61 10.28 4.64
CA LYS A 39 14.23 10.66 5.91
C LYS A 39 15.74 10.75 5.69
N GLY A 40 16.23 11.97 5.45
CA GLY A 40 17.61 12.22 5.06
C GLY A 40 17.97 11.59 3.71
N ALA A 41 18.98 10.71 3.69
CA ALA A 41 19.40 9.95 2.51
C ALA A 41 18.57 8.67 2.27
N ARG A 42 17.73 8.26 3.24
CA ARG A 42 16.96 7.02 3.15
C ARG A 42 15.56 7.28 2.60
N ILE A 43 15.06 6.35 1.79
CA ILE A 43 13.70 6.35 1.25
C ILE A 43 12.97 5.08 1.72
N GLY A 44 11.81 5.26 2.34
CA GLY A 44 10.92 4.17 2.75
C GLY A 44 9.68 4.11 1.86
N LYS A 45 9.32 2.92 1.38
CA LYS A 45 8.10 2.69 0.58
C LYS A 45 6.89 2.57 1.51
N LEU A 46 5.80 3.27 1.19
CA LEU A 46 4.54 3.21 1.96
C LEU A 46 3.53 2.25 1.33
N CYS A 47 3.44 2.26 0.00
CA CYS A 47 2.46 1.49 -0.76
C CYS A 47 2.99 1.20 -2.18
N SER A 48 2.35 0.28 -2.90
CA SER A 48 2.65 -0.04 -4.29
C SER A 48 1.71 0.73 -5.22
N CYS A 49 2.30 1.47 -6.18
CA CYS A 49 1.52 2.22 -7.16
C CYS A 49 0.69 1.29 -8.06
N PRO A 50 -0.49 1.73 -8.52
CA PRO A 50 -1.33 0.96 -9.41
C PRO A 50 -0.66 0.81 -10.79
N ARG A 51 -1.07 -0.22 -11.54
CA ARG A 51 -0.56 -0.49 -12.89
C ARG A 51 -0.70 0.77 -13.76
N GLY A 52 0.37 1.12 -14.48
CA GLY A 52 0.43 2.32 -15.32
C GLY A 52 1.04 3.56 -14.66
N THR A 53 1.35 3.50 -13.36
CA THR A 53 2.09 4.54 -12.64
C THR A 53 3.29 3.94 -11.91
N ALA A 54 4.32 4.75 -11.65
CA ALA A 54 5.48 4.36 -10.85
C ALA A 54 5.67 5.31 -9.67
N CYS A 55 6.35 4.83 -8.63
CA CYS A 55 6.68 5.71 -7.50
C CYS A 55 7.83 6.62 -7.90
N ASN A 56 7.54 7.90 -8.16
CA ASN A 56 8.56 8.88 -8.47
C ASN A 56 9.26 9.29 -7.17
N LEU A 57 10.55 8.95 -7.04
CA LEU A 57 11.31 9.16 -5.81
C LEU A 57 11.73 10.62 -5.56
N PHE A 58 11.54 11.51 -6.55
CA PHE A 58 11.79 12.95 -6.39
C PHE A 58 10.58 13.67 -5.78
N ILE A 59 9.37 13.38 -6.27
CA ILE A 59 8.11 13.95 -5.75
C ILE A 59 7.42 13.07 -4.70
N LEU A 60 7.91 11.84 -4.52
CA LEU A 60 7.43 10.83 -3.58
C LEU A 60 5.98 10.39 -3.80
N LYS A 61 5.48 10.46 -5.04
CA LYS A 61 4.10 10.16 -5.43
C LYS A 61 4.03 9.17 -6.59
N CYS A 62 2.89 8.48 -6.73
CA CYS A 62 2.61 7.66 -7.90
C CYS A 62 2.33 8.54 -9.12
N SER A 63 3.20 8.48 -10.13
CA SER A 63 3.10 9.19 -11.41
C SER A 63 3.56 8.32 -12.56
#